data_AF-A0A4Q6C4T1-F1
#
_entry.id   AF-A0A4Q6C4T1-F1
#
_cell.length_a   1.000
_cell.length_b   1.000
_cell.length_c   1.000
_cell.angle_alpha   90.00
_cell.angle_beta   90.00
_cell.angle_gamma   90.00
#
_symmetry.space_group_name_H-M   'P 1'
#
loop_
_entity.id
_entity.type
_entity.pdbx_description
1 polymer ?
#
loop_
_entity_poly.entity_id
_entity_poly.type
_entity_poly.pdbx_seq_one_letter_code
_entity_poly.pdbx_strand_id
1 'polypeptide(L)'
;MMLNSKFLGHALVVLTCLTSVAAVAADSDDVTLQRRRASQLFNNITGQFASIDDPRVIEMEKQLNAGKSEREVSKIATADPAFLDIRMMNFARRLWSTTESYDTPNNDFIATTVGVTRDNTDVRELLTGNYYYEYDISGMDEKETNRFGTVIREGQPNNLHYESAVR
;
A
#
# COMPACT_ATOMS: atom_id res chain seq x y z
N MET A 1 79.81 -7.72 -0.81
CA MET A 1 78.66 -6.99 -0.24
C MET A 1 77.44 -7.90 -0.29
N MET A 2 77.14 -8.61 0.80
CA MET A 2 75.94 -9.45 0.91
C MET A 2 74.91 -8.69 1.75
N LEU A 3 73.81 -8.26 1.12
CA LEU A 3 72.68 -7.64 1.80
C LEU A 3 71.81 -8.72 2.46
N ASN A 4 71.52 -8.47 3.73
CA ASN A 4 70.96 -9.38 4.73
C ASN A 4 69.44 -9.53 4.53
N SER A 5 68.96 -10.76 4.29
CA SER A 5 67.57 -11.10 3.91
C SER A 5 66.54 -11.09 5.06
N LYS A 6 66.87 -10.53 6.22
CA LYS A 6 66.08 -10.70 7.46
C LYS A 6 64.97 -9.66 7.72
N PHE A 7 64.79 -8.67 6.85
CA PHE A 7 63.81 -7.59 7.08
C PHE A 7 62.47 -7.75 6.34
N LEU A 8 62.31 -8.77 5.49
CA LEU A 8 61.09 -8.93 4.68
C LEU A 8 59.96 -9.71 5.38
N GLY A 9 60.23 -10.33 6.55
CA GLY A 9 59.25 -11.18 7.25
C GLY A 9 58.27 -10.43 8.17
N HIS A 10 58.61 -9.23 8.64
CA HIS A 10 57.82 -8.52 9.66
C HIS A 10 56.78 -7.55 9.08
N ALA A 11 56.94 -7.14 7.82
CA ALA A 11 55.98 -6.26 7.15
C ALA A 11 54.71 -6.99 6.66
N LEU A 12 54.77 -8.31 6.48
CA LEU A 12 53.64 -9.11 5.97
C LEU A 12 52.63 -9.49 7.06
N VAL A 13 53.07 -9.62 8.32
CA VAL A 13 52.20 -10.06 9.44
C VAL A 13 51.35 -8.91 10.00
N VAL A 14 51.77 -7.66 9.83
CA VAL A 14 51.02 -6.50 10.35
C VAL A 14 49.87 -6.08 9.43
N LEU A 15 49.86 -6.50 8.16
CA LEU A 15 48.85 -6.11 7.17
C LEU A 15 47.59 -7.01 7.13
N THR A 16 47.60 -8.15 7.82
CA THR A 16 46.48 -9.12 7.78
C THR A 16 45.50 -8.98 8.94
N CYS A 17 45.72 -8.05 9.88
CA CYS A 17 44.84 -7.83 11.02
C CYS A 17 43.73 -6.78 10.76
N LEU A 18 43.57 -6.29 9.52
CA LEU A 18 42.65 -5.19 9.18
C LEU A 18 41.53 -5.57 8.20
N THR A 19 41.20 -6.85 8.04
CA THR A 19 40.18 -7.29 7.05
C THR A 19 39.22 -8.37 7.54
N SER A 20 38.87 -8.39 8.82
CA SER A 20 37.79 -9.25 9.32
C SER A 20 36.84 -8.50 10.25
N VAL A 21 36.13 -7.51 9.72
CA VAL A 21 34.79 -7.18 10.20
C VAL A 21 33.82 -7.84 9.23
N ALA A 22 33.54 -9.12 9.48
CA ALA A 22 32.37 -9.76 8.92
C ALA A 22 31.15 -9.09 9.54
N ALA A 23 30.27 -8.56 8.70
CA ALA A 23 29.01 -7.96 9.08
C ALA A 23 28.22 -8.93 9.96
N VAL A 24 28.07 -8.59 11.24
CA VAL A 24 27.03 -9.18 12.09
C VAL A 24 25.70 -8.71 11.52
N ALA A 25 25.03 -9.58 10.77
CA ALA A 25 23.60 -9.46 10.55
C ALA A 25 22.94 -9.65 11.92
N ALA A 26 22.56 -8.53 12.55
CA ALA A 26 21.76 -8.55 13.75
C ALA A 26 20.36 -9.06 13.39
N ASP A 27 20.16 -10.36 13.57
CA ASP A 27 18.83 -10.94 13.72
C ASP A 27 18.42 -10.74 15.17
N SER A 28 17.84 -9.58 15.46
CA SER A 28 17.11 -9.36 16.70
C SER A 28 15.64 -9.40 16.38
N ASP A 29 14.85 -10.12 17.17
CA ASP A 29 13.38 -10.08 17.23
C ASP A 29 12.80 -8.65 17.46
N ASP A 30 13.65 -7.61 17.47
CA ASP A 30 13.23 -6.23 17.43
C ASP A 30 12.84 -5.87 15.99
N VAL A 31 11.60 -5.41 15.84
CA VAL A 31 11.07 -4.90 14.58
C VAL A 31 12.03 -3.86 14.02
N THR A 32 12.59 -4.12 12.84
CA THR A 32 13.56 -3.21 12.22
C THR A 32 12.91 -1.82 12.00
N LEU A 33 13.73 -0.75 12.03
CA LEU A 33 13.25 0.59 11.70
C LEU A 33 12.59 0.63 10.31
N GLN A 34 13.12 -0.14 9.36
CA GLN A 34 12.62 -0.18 8.00
C GLN A 34 11.29 -0.95 7.90
N ARG A 35 11.09 -1.99 8.71
CA ARG A 35 9.80 -2.69 8.80
C ARG A 35 8.70 -1.79 9.36
N ARG A 36 9.01 -0.98 10.40
CA ARG A 36 8.08 0.05 10.91
C ARG A 36 7.71 1.07 9.84
N ARG A 37 8.71 1.57 9.10
CA ARG A 37 8.50 2.51 7.99
C ARG A 37 7.68 1.90 6.86
N ALA A 38 7.96 0.66 6.47
CA ALA A 38 7.21 -0.07 5.46
C ALA A 38 5.73 -0.23 5.85
N SER A 39 5.46 -0.63 7.10
CA SER A 39 4.09 -0.75 7.62
C SER A 39 3.36 0.61 7.62
N GLN A 40 4.02 1.67 8.08
CA GLN A 40 3.46 3.03 8.03
C GLN A 40 3.15 3.47 6.60
N LEU A 41 4.08 3.24 5.67
CA LEU A 41 3.90 3.58 4.26
C LEU A 41 2.74 2.79 3.65
N PHE A 42 2.66 1.48 3.92
CA PHE A 42 1.56 0.64 3.47
C PHE A 42 0.21 1.16 3.97
N ASN A 43 0.08 1.35 5.29
CA ASN A 43 -1.15 1.84 5.92
C ASN A 43 -1.55 3.23 5.39
N ASN A 44 -0.57 4.10 5.14
CA ASN A 44 -0.82 5.44 4.59
C ASN A 44 -1.22 5.40 3.11
N ILE A 45 -0.85 4.38 2.35
CA ILE A 45 -1.21 4.28 0.94
C ILE A 45 -2.54 3.57 0.79
N THR A 46 -2.73 2.41 1.43
CA THR A 46 -3.89 1.54 1.26
C THR A 46 -5.03 1.84 2.23
N GLY A 47 -4.77 2.55 3.33
CA GLY A 47 -5.77 2.79 4.38
C GLY A 47 -6.14 1.56 5.19
N GLN A 48 -5.58 0.39 4.87
CA GLN A 48 -5.74 -0.85 5.63
C GLN A 48 -4.62 -0.94 6.66
N PHE A 49 -4.97 -1.20 7.92
CA PHE A 49 -3.98 -1.53 8.94
C PHE A 49 -3.51 -2.98 8.75
N ALA A 50 -2.33 -3.15 8.14
CA ALA A 50 -1.71 -4.46 8.00
C ALA A 50 -0.90 -4.83 9.26
N SER A 51 -0.83 -6.12 9.57
CA SER A 51 0.09 -6.63 10.59
C SER A 51 1.53 -6.36 10.19
N ILE A 52 2.44 -6.28 11.16
CA ILE A 52 3.84 -6.02 10.90
C ILE A 52 4.54 -7.16 10.14
N ASP A 53 3.99 -8.37 10.27
CA ASP A 53 4.46 -9.59 9.61
C ASP A 53 3.72 -9.89 8.30
N ASP A 54 2.95 -8.93 7.78
CA ASP A 54 2.27 -9.09 6.49
C ASP A 54 3.31 -9.26 5.36
N PRO A 55 3.13 -10.25 4.46
CA PRO A 55 4.08 -10.51 3.37
C PRO A 55 4.31 -9.28 2.48
N ARG A 56 3.31 -8.41 2.30
CA ARG A 56 3.41 -7.17 1.51
C ARG A 56 4.33 -6.17 2.20
N VAL A 57 4.23 -6.04 3.53
CA VAL A 57 5.09 -5.16 4.35
C VAL A 57 6.53 -5.66 4.37
N ILE A 58 6.73 -6.98 4.47
CA ILE A 58 8.06 -7.61 4.42
C ILE A 58 8.72 -7.37 3.06
N GLU A 59 7.97 -7.46 1.95
CA GLU A 59 8.51 -7.13 0.63
C GLU A 59 8.86 -5.64 0.52
N MET A 60 8.02 -4.73 1.04
CA MET A 60 8.33 -3.30 1.09
C MET A 60 9.59 -3.00 1.91
N GLU A 61 9.79 -3.66 3.05
CA GLU A 61 11.00 -3.54 3.86
C GLU A 61 12.24 -3.98 3.07
N LYS A 62 12.17 -5.14 2.39
CA LYS A 62 13.28 -5.63 1.56
C LYS A 62 13.68 -4.61 0.51
N GLN A 63 12.73 -3.93 -0.10
CA GLN A 63 13.01 -2.88 -1.09
C GLN A 63 13.60 -1.61 -0.48
N LEU A 64 13.16 -1.21 0.72
CA LEU A 64 13.78 -0.10 1.47
C LEU A 64 15.22 -0.42 1.89
N ASN A 65 15.48 -1.66 2.33
CA ASN A 65 16.82 -2.14 2.68
C ASN A 65 17.74 -2.20 1.44
N ALA A 66 17.19 -2.46 0.26
CA ALA A 66 17.91 -2.39 -1.01
C ALA A 66 18.22 -0.95 -1.47
N GLY A 67 17.83 0.07 -0.71
CA GLY A 67 18.09 1.49 -1.02
C GLY A 67 17.16 2.09 -2.07
N LYS A 68 16.04 1.44 -2.39
CA LYS A 68 15.02 2.01 -3.29
C LYS A 68 14.33 3.21 -2.63
N SER A 69 13.90 4.15 -3.45
CA SER A 69 13.18 5.33 -2.96
C SER A 69 11.79 4.94 -2.46
N GLU A 70 11.25 5.68 -1.49
CA GLU A 70 9.88 5.45 -0.98
C GLU A 70 8.85 5.46 -2.10
N ARG A 71 9.01 6.35 -3.10
CA ARG A 71 8.14 6.40 -4.28
C ARG A 71 8.07 5.08 -5.04
N GLU A 72 9.18 4.37 -5.18
CA GLU A 72 9.22 3.09 -5.88
C GLU A 72 8.59 1.97 -5.04
N VAL A 73 8.85 1.99 -3.73
CA VAL A 73 8.26 1.04 -2.78
C VAL A 73 6.74 1.21 -2.68
N SER A 74 6.24 2.45 -2.76
CA SER A 74 4.82 2.77 -2.78
C SER A 74 4.04 2.08 -3.89
N LYS A 75 4.68 1.71 -5.00
CA LYS A 75 4.03 0.98 -6.10
C LYS A 75 3.48 -0.38 -5.68
N ILE A 76 4.12 -1.01 -4.69
CA ILE A 76 3.67 -2.28 -4.11
C ILE A 76 2.34 -2.06 -3.39
N ALA A 77 2.25 -1.00 -2.59
CA ALA A 77 1.05 -0.67 -1.84
C ALA A 77 -0.09 -0.18 -2.76
N THR A 78 0.21 0.58 -3.82
CA THR A 78 -0.83 1.02 -4.78
C THR A 78 -1.38 -0.12 -5.65
N ALA A 79 -0.65 -1.23 -5.77
CA ALA A 79 -1.12 -2.43 -6.47
C ALA A 79 -2.07 -3.28 -5.60
N ASP A 80 -2.19 -2.96 -4.31
CA ASP A 80 -3.08 -3.68 -3.41
C ASP A 80 -4.55 -3.32 -3.66
N PRO A 81 -5.49 -4.28 -3.66
CA PRO A 81 -6.92 -3.99 -3.83
C PRO A 81 -7.45 -2.96 -2.82
N ALA A 82 -6.94 -2.98 -1.59
CA ALA A 82 -7.37 -2.03 -0.55
C ALA A 82 -7.09 -0.57 -0.93
N PHE A 83 -6.11 -0.30 -1.80
CA PHE A 83 -5.89 1.04 -2.33
C PHE A 83 -7.12 1.58 -3.07
N LEU A 84 -7.70 0.79 -3.98
CA LEU A 84 -8.90 1.18 -4.71
C LEU A 84 -10.12 1.15 -3.79
N ASP A 85 -10.31 0.04 -3.08
CA ASP A 85 -11.52 -0.26 -2.32
C ASP A 85 -11.70 0.67 -1.11
N ILE A 86 -10.61 1.05 -0.45
CA ILE A 86 -10.66 1.90 0.74
C ILE A 86 -10.27 3.32 0.38
N ARG A 87 -9.08 3.53 -0.20
CA ARG A 87 -8.51 4.88 -0.29
C ARG A 87 -9.11 5.68 -1.43
N MET A 88 -9.21 5.10 -2.62
CA MET A 88 -9.82 5.78 -3.74
C MET A 88 -11.31 5.98 -3.52
N MET A 89 -12.01 4.98 -2.97
CA MET A 89 -13.43 5.11 -2.62
C MET A 89 -13.66 6.23 -1.58
N ASN A 90 -12.89 6.27 -0.48
CA ASN A 90 -13.01 7.32 0.52
C ASN A 90 -12.63 8.70 -0.02
N PHE A 91 -11.64 8.77 -0.91
CA PHE A 91 -11.29 10.00 -1.60
C PHE A 91 -12.45 10.52 -2.46
N ALA A 92 -13.03 9.65 -3.30
CA ALA A 92 -14.17 10.01 -4.15
C ALA A 92 -15.41 10.41 -3.34
N ARG A 93 -15.70 9.69 -2.23
CA ARG A 93 -16.78 10.04 -1.30
C ARG A 93 -16.65 11.47 -0.80
N ARG A 94 -15.45 11.87 -0.34
CA ARG A 94 -15.17 13.22 0.17
C ARG A 94 -15.33 14.32 -0.88
N LEU A 95 -15.13 14.02 -2.16
CA LEU A 95 -15.31 14.99 -3.24
C LEU A 95 -16.80 15.27 -3.53
N TRP A 96 -17.65 14.25 -3.38
CA TRP A 96 -19.09 14.38 -3.64
C TRP A 96 -19.88 14.82 -2.40
N SER A 97 -19.53 14.31 -1.22
CA SER A 97 -20.33 14.49 -0.02
C SER A 97 -20.18 15.90 0.54
N THR A 98 -21.28 16.65 0.61
CA THR A 98 -21.34 17.95 1.30
C THR A 98 -21.36 17.82 2.82
N THR A 99 -21.74 16.65 3.32
CA THR A 99 -21.61 16.23 4.72
C THR A 99 -20.36 15.37 4.84
N GLU A 100 -19.52 15.58 5.87
CA GLU A 100 -18.34 14.74 6.14
C GLU A 100 -18.72 13.35 6.69
N SER A 101 -19.78 12.74 6.15
CA SER A 101 -20.26 11.43 6.56
C SER A 101 -19.65 10.33 5.72
N TYR A 102 -18.99 9.37 6.39
CA TYR A 102 -18.46 8.16 5.76
C TYR A 102 -19.57 7.24 5.24
N ASP A 103 -20.81 7.42 5.68
CA ASP A 103 -21.95 6.55 5.34
C ASP A 103 -22.69 6.99 4.08
N THR A 104 -22.08 7.86 3.28
CA THR A 104 -22.65 8.27 1.99
C THR A 104 -22.76 7.06 1.06
N PRO A 105 -23.94 6.77 0.48
CA PRO A 105 -24.12 5.69 -0.46
C PRO A 105 -23.17 5.77 -1.66
N ASN A 106 -22.77 4.62 -2.20
CA ASN A 106 -21.99 4.58 -3.43
C ASN A 106 -22.85 5.04 -4.61
N ASN A 107 -22.34 6.01 -5.35
CA ASN A 107 -22.98 6.57 -6.53
C ASN A 107 -22.04 6.43 -7.75
N ASP A 108 -22.54 6.81 -8.92
CA ASP A 108 -21.78 6.70 -10.17
C ASP A 108 -20.53 7.55 -10.23
N PHE A 109 -20.54 8.68 -9.53
CA PHE A 109 -19.35 9.51 -9.43
C PHE A 109 -18.22 8.76 -8.72
N ILE A 110 -18.54 8.08 -7.61
CA ILE A 110 -17.60 7.24 -6.89
C ILE A 110 -17.18 6.04 -7.75
N ALA A 111 -18.12 5.38 -8.44
CA ALA A 111 -17.83 4.24 -9.33
C ALA A 111 -16.88 4.63 -10.47
N THR A 112 -17.13 5.78 -11.09
CA THR A 112 -16.36 6.31 -12.21
C THR A 112 -14.95 6.71 -11.77
N THR A 113 -14.82 7.37 -10.62
CA THR A 113 -13.51 7.79 -10.10
C THR A 113 -12.62 6.59 -9.79
N VAL A 114 -13.18 5.55 -9.16
CA VAL A 114 -12.47 4.30 -8.86
C VAL A 114 -12.14 3.54 -10.15
N GLY A 115 -13.10 3.43 -11.07
CA GLY A 115 -12.93 2.76 -12.36
C GLY A 115 -11.83 3.37 -13.23
N VAL A 116 -11.81 4.69 -13.39
CA VAL A 116 -10.75 5.38 -14.15
C VAL A 116 -9.37 5.24 -13.50
N THR A 117 -9.31 5.22 -12.16
CA THR A 117 -8.05 4.96 -11.45
C THR A 117 -7.57 3.54 -11.70
N ARG A 118 -8.47 2.55 -11.63
CA ARG A 118 -8.17 1.13 -11.88
C ARG A 118 -7.64 0.93 -13.30
N ASP A 119 -8.27 1.56 -14.27
CA ASP A 119 -7.96 1.41 -15.69
C ASP A 119 -6.81 2.35 -16.12
N ASN A 120 -6.20 3.08 -15.17
CA ASN A 120 -5.09 4.02 -15.38
C ASN A 120 -5.33 4.98 -16.56
N THR A 121 -6.57 5.45 -16.69
CA THR A 121 -7.02 6.31 -17.79
C THR A 121 -6.71 7.78 -17.47
N ASP A 122 -6.49 8.61 -18.50
CA ASP A 122 -6.30 10.05 -18.28
C ASP A 122 -7.59 10.66 -17.70
N VAL A 123 -7.48 11.32 -16.55
CA VAL A 123 -8.60 12.00 -15.86
C VAL A 123 -9.33 12.97 -16.77
N ARG A 124 -8.67 13.56 -17.76
CA ARG A 124 -9.32 14.47 -18.72
C ARG A 124 -10.39 13.77 -19.54
N GLU A 125 -10.23 12.48 -19.80
CA GLU A 125 -11.20 11.71 -20.57
C GLU A 125 -12.52 11.54 -19.80
N LEU A 126 -12.55 11.71 -18.47
CA LEU A 126 -13.80 11.75 -17.69
C LEU A 126 -14.78 12.82 -18.14
N LEU A 127 -14.29 13.90 -18.77
CA LEU A 127 -15.11 15.03 -19.21
C LEU A 127 -15.65 14.85 -20.64
N THR A 128 -15.04 13.98 -21.44
CA THR A 128 -15.30 13.89 -22.88
C THR A 128 -15.54 12.48 -23.40
N GLY A 129 -15.14 11.45 -22.65
CA GLY A 129 -15.27 10.05 -23.02
C GLY A 129 -16.55 9.42 -22.51
N ASN A 130 -16.93 8.31 -23.14
CA ASN A 130 -18.09 7.51 -22.76
C ASN A 130 -17.63 6.31 -21.96
N TYR A 131 -17.75 6.38 -20.63
CA TYR A 131 -17.41 5.28 -19.72
C TYR A 131 -18.62 4.83 -18.94
N TYR A 132 -18.69 3.54 -18.65
CA TYR A 132 -19.69 2.96 -17.76
C TYR A 132 -18.98 2.09 -16.74
N TYR A 133 -19.11 2.46 -15.47
CA TYR A 133 -18.53 1.74 -14.34
C TYR A 133 -19.63 1.40 -13.34
N GLU A 134 -19.63 0.17 -12.87
CA GLU A 134 -20.58 -0.33 -11.89
C GLU A 134 -19.82 -1.04 -10.76
N TYR A 135 -20.34 -0.93 -9.54
CA TYR A 135 -19.85 -1.70 -8.40
C TYR A 135 -20.41 -3.11 -8.43
N ASP A 136 -19.53 -4.10 -8.41
CA ASP A 136 -19.93 -5.47 -8.13
C ASP A 136 -20.21 -5.62 -6.63
N ILE A 137 -21.48 -5.75 -6.29
CA ILE A 137 -21.96 -5.97 -4.91
C ILE A 137 -22.13 -7.46 -4.58
N SER A 138 -21.82 -8.39 -5.50
CA SER A 138 -22.15 -9.82 -5.36
C SER A 138 -21.49 -10.53 -4.16
N GLY A 139 -20.53 -9.88 -3.48
CA GLY A 139 -19.90 -10.35 -2.25
C GLY A 139 -20.01 -9.40 -1.05
N MET A 140 -20.71 -8.28 -1.16
CA MET A 140 -20.99 -7.41 -0.01
C MET A 140 -22.26 -7.91 0.67
N ASP A 141 -22.13 -8.41 1.90
CA ASP A 141 -23.28 -8.78 2.71
C ASP A 141 -24.20 -7.55 2.80
N GLU A 142 -25.48 -7.71 2.40
CA GLU A 142 -26.47 -6.63 2.39
C GLU A 142 -26.56 -5.97 3.77
N LYS A 143 -26.24 -6.72 4.83
CA LYS A 143 -26.14 -6.26 6.21
C LYS A 143 -25.01 -6.99 6.93
N GLU A 144 -23.87 -6.33 7.14
CA GLU A 144 -22.95 -6.78 8.17
C GLU A 144 -23.62 -6.52 9.53
N THR A 145 -23.77 -7.56 10.34
CA THR A 145 -24.31 -7.46 11.71
C THR A 145 -23.25 -7.85 12.73
N ASN A 146 -23.20 -7.14 13.85
CA ASN A 146 -22.36 -7.56 14.97
C ASN A 146 -22.95 -8.82 15.65
N ARG A 147 -22.22 -9.37 16.62
CA ARG A 147 -22.63 -10.54 17.42
C ARG A 147 -23.93 -10.33 18.24
N PHE A 148 -24.41 -9.09 18.28
CA PHE A 148 -25.63 -8.67 18.97
C PHE A 148 -26.78 -8.36 17.99
N GLY A 149 -26.61 -8.69 16.70
CA GLY A 149 -27.63 -8.48 15.67
C GLY A 149 -27.83 -7.01 15.26
N THR A 150 -26.96 -6.09 15.70
CA THR A 150 -26.98 -4.69 15.24
C THR A 150 -26.30 -4.60 13.88
N VAL A 151 -26.96 -3.98 12.90
CA VAL A 151 -26.36 -3.70 11.59
C VAL A 151 -25.21 -2.72 11.79
N ILE A 152 -23.99 -3.15 11.45
CA ILE A 152 -22.75 -2.36 11.51
C ILE A 152 -22.40 -1.75 10.15
N ARG A 153 -22.90 -2.31 9.05
CA ARG A 153 -22.76 -1.78 7.69
C ARG A 153 -23.89 -2.33 6.83
N GLU A 154 -24.70 -1.46 6.23
CA GLU A 154 -25.74 -1.87 5.28
C GLU A 154 -25.23 -1.65 3.86
N GLY A 155 -25.17 -2.72 3.06
CA GLY A 155 -24.89 -2.66 1.64
C GLY A 155 -25.95 -1.78 0.98
N GLN A 156 -25.54 -0.56 0.60
CA GLN A 156 -26.46 0.38 -0.04
C GLN A 156 -26.72 -0.11 -1.48
N PRO A 157 -28.00 -0.18 -1.92
CA PRO A 157 -28.31 -0.52 -3.29
C PRO A 157 -27.56 0.44 -4.24
N ASN A 158 -26.92 -0.14 -5.25
CA ASN A 158 -26.28 0.60 -6.32
C ASN A 158 -27.32 1.48 -7.01
N ASN A 159 -27.06 2.79 -6.98
CA ASN A 159 -27.56 3.74 -7.95
C ASN A 159 -29.09 3.86 -8.11
N LEU A 160 -29.78 4.27 -7.02
CA LEU A 160 -31.20 4.67 -7.04
C LEU A 160 -31.52 5.84 -8.01
N HIS A 161 -30.51 6.44 -8.67
CA HIS A 161 -30.72 7.59 -9.55
C HIS A 161 -31.35 7.23 -10.91
N TYR A 162 -31.22 5.99 -11.39
CA TYR A 162 -31.85 5.54 -12.65
C TYR A 162 -33.21 4.86 -12.48
N GLU A 163 -33.58 4.39 -11.29
CA GLU A 163 -34.91 3.77 -11.08
C GLU A 163 -36.07 4.76 -11.27
N SER A 164 -35.84 6.07 -11.10
CA SER A 164 -36.87 7.09 -11.36
C SER A 164 -37.00 7.52 -12.83
N ALA A 165 -36.11 7.09 -13.72
CA ALA A 165 -36.11 7.49 -15.14
C ALA A 165 -36.86 6.52 -16.07
N VAL A 166 -37.42 5.43 -15.54
CA VAL A 166 -38.15 4.39 -16.29
C VAL A 166 -39.62 4.28 -15.84
N ARG A 167 -40.26 5.39 -15.48
CA ARG A 167 -41.72 5.43 -15.29
C ARG A 167 -42.39 6.47 -16.17
#